data_AF-A0ABD5IQE0-F1
#
_entry.id   AF-A0ABD5IQE0-F1
#
_cell.length_a   1.000
_cell.length_b   1.000
_cell.length_c   1.000
_cell.angle_alpha   90.00
_cell.angle_beta   90.00
_cell.angle_gamma   90.00
#
_symmetry.space_group_name_H-M   'P 1'
#
loop_
_entity.id
_entity.type
_entity.pdbx_description
1 polymer ?
#
loop_
_entity_poly.entity_id
_entity_poly.type
_entity_poly.pdbx_seq_one_letter_code
_entity_poly.pdbx_strand_id
1 'polypeptide(L)' 'MDVKQDVAHILPENGRALVYMTHGAITAVLPLKESQIVADTELMIVLLRRMGYDVRRK' A
#
# COMPACT_ATOMS: atom_id res chain seq x y z
N MET A 1 -14.60 7.33 -21.72
CA MET A 1 -14.65 8.39 -20.69
C MET A 1 -14.00 7.84 -19.46
N ASP A 2 -12.88 8.41 -19.04
CA ASP A 2 -12.16 7.97 -17.83
C ASP A 2 -12.87 8.62 -16.63
N VAL A 3 -13.76 7.87 -16.00
CA VAL A 3 -14.53 8.37 -14.85
C VAL A 3 -13.55 8.42 -13.67
N LYS A 4 -13.04 9.61 -13.37
CA LYS A 4 -12.25 9.84 -12.15
C LYS A 4 -13.14 9.56 -10.94
N GLN A 5 -12.83 8.50 -10.20
CA GLN A 5 -13.49 8.23 -8.92
C GLN A 5 -13.08 9.32 -7.91
N ASP A 6 -14.06 9.99 -7.32
CA ASP A 6 -13.83 10.87 -6.19
C ASP A 6 -13.59 10.02 -4.95
N VAL A 7 -12.35 9.99 -4.47
CA VAL A 7 -11.92 9.20 -3.31
C VAL A 7 -11.39 10.06 -2.17
N ALA A 8 -11.59 11.38 -2.24
CA ALA A 8 -11.11 12.29 -1.20
C ALA A 8 -11.74 11.97 0.17
N HIS A 9 -12.99 11.51 0.18
CA HIS A 9 -13.75 11.18 1.39
C HIS A 9 -13.33 9.87 2.09
N ILE A 10 -12.55 9.01 1.42
CA ILE A 10 -12.10 7.71 1.95
C ILE A 10 -10.61 7.71 2.31
N LEU A 11 -9.86 8.75 1.95
CA LEU A 11 -8.46 8.88 2.32
C LEU A 11 -8.33 9.42 3.75
N PRO A 12 -7.45 8.85 4.58
CA PRO A 12 -7.20 9.35 5.92
C PRO A 12 -6.52 10.73 5.88
N GLU A 13 -6.81 11.57 6.87
CA GLU A 13 -6.31 12.96 6.95
C GLU A 13 -4.79 13.07 6.94
N ASN A 14 -4.10 12.07 7.50
CA ASN A 14 -2.64 12.02 7.53
C ASN A 14 -2.02 11.68 6.16
N GLY A 15 -2.83 11.38 5.13
CA GLY A 15 -2.40 11.08 3.77
C GLY A 15 -1.71 9.73 3.58
N ARG A 16 -1.67 8.86 4.61
CA ARG A 16 -0.96 7.58 4.57
C ARG A 16 -1.96 6.43 4.50
N ALA A 17 -2.13 5.85 3.31
CA ALA A 17 -2.98 4.68 3.11
C ALA A 17 -2.45 3.74 2.02
N LEU A 18 -2.76 2.45 2.15
CA LEU A 18 -2.69 1.48 1.07
C LEU A 18 -4.02 1.50 0.31
N VAL A 19 -3.96 1.69 -1.00
CA VAL A 19 -5.13 1.69 -1.88
C VAL A 19 -5.12 0.41 -2.71
N TYR A 20 -6.18 -0.39 -2.56
CA TYR A 20 -6.40 -1.58 -3.36
C TYR A 20 -7.25 -1.21 -4.57
N MET A 21 -6.78 -1.59 -5.76
CA MET A 21 -7.49 -1.36 -7.01
C MET A 21 -7.77 -2.68 -7.72
N THR A 22 -8.92 -2.77 -8.38
CA THR A 22 -9.32 -3.92 -9.20
C THR A 22 -10.01 -3.39 -10.46
N HIS A 23 -9.50 -3.76 -11.64
CA HIS A 23 -9.96 -3.25 -12.94
C HIS A 23 -10.01 -1.71 -13.03
N GLY A 24 -9.02 -1.02 -12.45
CA GLY A 24 -8.94 0.45 -12.47
C GLY A 24 -9.86 1.16 -11.47
N ALA A 25 -10.68 0.41 -10.71
CA ALA A 25 -11.52 0.95 -9.64
C ALA A 25 -10.90 0.69 -8.27
N ILE A 26 -10.99 1.66 -7.36
CA ILE A 26 -10.59 1.50 -5.96
C ILE A 26 -11.62 0.59 -5.27
N THR A 27 -11.15 -0.49 -4.68
CA THR A 27 -11.98 -1.48 -3.98
C THR A 27 -11.82 -1.44 -2.46
N ALA A 28 -10.67 -0.96 -1.95
CA ALA A 28 -10.46 -0.73 -0.53
C ALA A 28 -9.38 0.31 -0.27
N VAL A 29 -9.51 1.01 0.86
CA VAL A 29 -8.48 1.92 1.40
C VAL A 29 -8.17 1.48 2.82
N LEU A 30 -6.89 1.21 3.10
CA LEU A 30 -6.41 0.80 4.42
C LEU A 30 -5.49 1.90 4.98
N PRO A 31 -5.92 2.63 6.02
CA PRO A 31 -5.07 3.64 6.67
C PRO A 31 -3.83 3.00 7.30
N LEU A 32 -2.68 3.64 7.10
CA LEU A 32 -1.44 3.21 7.74
C LEU A 32 -1.28 3.88 9.10
N LYS A 33 -0.92 3.07 10.11
CA LYS A 33 -0.47 3.55 11.42
C LYS A 33 0.87 4.28 11.25
N GLU A 34 1.16 5.22 12.15
CA GLU A 34 2.40 5.99 12.12
C GLU A 34 3.65 5.10 12.11
N SER A 35 3.61 3.98 12.85
CA SER A 35 4.69 2.99 12.97
C SER A 35 4.88 2.10 11.74
N GLN A 36 3.91 2.05 10.82
CA GLN A 36 4.04 1.27 9.59
C GLN A 36 4.92 2.06 8.60
N ILE A 37 5.73 1.38 7.80
CA ILE A 37 6.61 2.01 6.81
C ILE A 37 6.15 1.55 5.43
N VAL A 38 6.03 2.49 4.49
CA VAL A 38 5.85 2.15 3.08
C VAL A 38 7.24 1.83 2.53
N ALA A 39 7.50 0.55 2.28
CA ALA A 39 8.76 0.09 1.70
C ALA A 39 8.53 -0.28 0.24
N ASP A 40 9.44 0.12 -0.63
CA ASP A 40 9.51 -0.48 -1.97
C ASP A 40 9.86 -1.98 -1.85
N THR A 41 9.68 -2.72 -2.95
CA THR A 41 9.90 -4.17 -2.98
C THR A 41 11.31 -4.55 -2.53
N GLU A 42 12.33 -3.76 -2.87
CA GLU A 42 13.72 -4.04 -2.52
C GLU A 42 13.95 -3.89 -1.01
N LEU A 43 13.48 -2.77 -0.44
CA LEU A 43 13.54 -2.51 0.98
C LEU A 43 12.73 -3.55 1.78
N MET A 44 11.55 -3.96 1.28
CA MET A 44 10.74 -5.00 1.89
C MET A 44 11.46 -6.35 1.92
N ILE A 45 12.14 -6.72 0.82
CA ILE A 45 12.97 -7.94 0.77
C ILE A 45 14.11 -7.87 1.80
N VAL A 46 14.80 -6.74 1.91
CA VAL A 46 15.89 -6.55 2.89
C VAL A 46 15.38 -6.70 4.32
N LEU A 47 14.26 -6.06 4.65
CA LEU A 47 13.65 -6.14 5.98
C LEU A 47 13.23 -7.57 6.34
N LEU A 48 12.53 -8.25 5.44
CA LEU A 48 12.09 -9.63 5.65
C LEU A 48 13.28 -10.59 5.84
N ARG A 49 14.33 -10.45 5.04
CA ARG A 49 15.56 -11.25 5.22
C ARG A 49 16.24 -10.95 6.55
N ARG A 50 16.31 -9.68 6.99
CA ARG A 50 16.83 -9.31 8.31
C ARG A 50 16.02 -9.88 9.46
N MET A 51 14.73 -10.09 9.26
CA MET A 51 13.84 -10.73 10.22
C MET A 51 13.90 -12.27 10.16
N GLY A 52 14.74 -12.86 9.30
CA GLY A 52 14.95 -14.30 9.20
C GLY A 52 14.01 -15.03 8.22
N TYR A 53 13.23 -14.31 7.41
CA TYR A 53 12.39 -14.94 6.39
C TYR A 53 13.19 -15.27 5.11
N ASP A 54 12.97 -16.45 4.53
CA ASP A 54 13.45 -16.79 3.19
C ASP A 54 12.53 -16.15 2.13
N VAL A 55 13.03 -15.12 1.46
CA VAL A 55 12.30 -14.37 0.43
C VAL A 55 12.90 -14.67 -0.94
N ARG A 56 12.10 -15.30 -1.80
CA ARG A 56 12.42 -15.60 -3.20
C ARG A 56 11.65 -14.66 -4.13
N ARG A 57 12.37 -14.06 -5.08
CA ARG A 57 11.72 -13.34 -6.19
C ARG A 57 11.14 -14.38 -7.14
N LYS A 58 9.93 -14.11 -7.62
CA LYS A 58 9.26 -14.92 -8.64
C LYS A 58 9.50 -14.31 -10.01
#